data_AF-A0AAD5Y8F4-F1
#
_entry.id   AF-A0AAD5Y8F4-F1
#
_cell.length_a   1.000
_cell.length_b   1.000
_cell.length_c   1.000
_cell.angle_alpha   90.00
_cell.angle_beta   90.00
_cell.angle_gamma   90.00
#
_symmetry.space_group_name_H-M   'P 1'
#
loop_
_entity.id
_entity.type
_entity.pdbx_description
1 polymer ?
#
loop_
_entity_poly.entity_id
_entity_poly.type
_entity_poly.pdbx_seq_one_letter_code
_entity_poly.pdbx_strand_id
1 'polypeptide(L)'
;MAVETCGDFIAGSVMGYSGYAAPEKYSWLLTFIRLEIFFQVPVFFLGIRGLAKGQQRRDLSPHIRIAHFVPTDSRAIYVLLLIYASSATTTIFPLLEEIYNAPLATVTLSQKQGLLASYGSFFAVCFFMTVDMAQRLINLVKDAQNVQNKIKSQ
;
A
#
# COMPACT_ATOMS: atom_id res chain seq x y z
N MET A 1 15.12 -35.01 7.98
CA MET A 1 14.68 -34.83 6.58
C MET A 1 14.17 -33.40 6.48
N ALA A 2 15.05 -32.47 6.08
CA ALA A 2 14.69 -31.07 5.96
C ALA A 2 13.84 -30.94 4.70
N VAL A 3 12.55 -30.68 4.86
CA VAL A 3 11.69 -30.28 3.75
C VAL A 3 12.19 -28.91 3.31
N GLU A 4 12.86 -28.84 2.16
CA GLU A 4 13.10 -27.60 1.45
C GLU A 4 11.75 -26.98 1.09
N THR A 5 11.21 -26.15 1.98
CA THR A 5 10.09 -25.29 1.63
C THR A 5 10.64 -24.21 0.70
N CYS A 6 10.56 -24.46 -0.61
CA CYS A 6 10.70 -23.48 -1.69
C CYS A 6 9.52 -22.47 -1.72
N GLY A 7 8.87 -22.27 -0.57
CA GLY A 7 7.76 -21.35 -0.37
C GLY A 7 8.14 -20.31 0.67
N ASP A 8 7.69 -19.07 0.46
CA ASP A 8 7.93 -17.94 1.35
C ASP A 8 7.71 -18.34 2.82
N PHE A 9 8.76 -18.27 3.63
CA PHE A 9 8.75 -18.64 5.04
C PHE A 9 7.65 -17.90 5.81
N ILE A 10 7.34 -16.66 5.40
CA ILE A 10 6.25 -15.86 5.97
C ILE A 10 4.90 -16.51 5.62
N ALA A 11 4.67 -16.82 4.35
CA ALA A 11 3.42 -17.47 3.91
C ALA A 11 3.24 -18.86 4.53
N GLY A 12 4.31 -19.65 4.59
CA GLY A 12 4.31 -20.98 5.22
C GLY A 12 4.08 -20.92 6.73
N SER A 13 4.60 -19.90 7.42
CA SER A 13 4.39 -19.69 8.85
C SER A 13 3.01 -19.11 9.17
N VAL A 14 2.47 -18.24 8.31
CA VAL A 14 1.12 -17.68 8.41
C VAL A 14 0.04 -18.74 8.12
N MET A 15 0.30 -19.66 7.19
CA MET A 15 -0.62 -20.73 6.79
C MET A 15 -0.51 -21.99 7.66
N GLY A 16 0.36 -21.98 8.69
CA GLY A 16 0.52 -23.11 9.62
C GLY A 16 1.25 -24.33 9.04
N TYR A 17 1.94 -24.18 7.91
CA TYR A 17 2.70 -25.26 7.28
C TYR A 17 4.11 -25.43 7.85
N SER A 18 4.64 -24.46 8.62
CA SER A 18 5.89 -24.62 9.37
C SER A 18 5.61 -25.20 10.77
N GLY A 19 6.27 -26.30 11.13
CA GLY A 19 6.12 -27.02 12.40
C GLY A 19 6.56 -26.27 13.66
N TYR A 20 6.61 -24.93 13.62
CA TYR A 20 6.97 -24.04 14.72
C TYR A 20 5.96 -22.88 14.83
N ALA A 21 4.68 -23.16 14.60
CA ALA A 21 3.61 -22.20 14.82
C ALA A 21 3.49 -21.93 16.33
N ALA A 22 4.08 -20.83 16.80
CA ALA A 22 3.57 -20.10 17.95
C ALA A 22 2.48 -19.15 17.40
N PRO A 23 1.19 -19.55 17.35
CA PRO A 23 0.11 -18.72 16.80
C PRO A 23 0.02 -17.34 17.48
N GLU A 24 0.51 -17.22 18.71
CA GLU A 24 0.57 -15.95 19.44
C GLU A 24 1.52 -14.92 18.81
N LYS A 25 2.64 -15.35 18.20
CA LYS A 25 3.66 -14.43 17.68
C LYS A 25 3.25 -13.76 16.35
N TYR A 26 2.37 -14.41 15.58
CA TYR A 26 1.94 -13.95 14.25
C TYR A 26 0.46 -13.58 14.17
N SER A 27 -0.27 -13.55 15.29
CA SER A 27 -1.69 -13.18 15.35
C SER A 27 -1.96 -11.75 14.85
N TRP A 28 -1.02 -10.83 15.08
CA TRP A 28 -1.10 -9.46 14.56
C TRP A 28 -1.04 -9.43 13.03
N LEU A 29 -0.15 -10.24 12.43
CA LEU A 29 0.05 -10.32 10.99
C LEU A 29 -1.17 -10.94 10.29
N LEU A 30 -1.75 -11.99 10.88
CA LEU A 30 -3.00 -12.59 10.36
C LEU A 30 -4.18 -11.61 10.41
N THR A 31 -4.30 -10.87 11.52
CA THR A 31 -5.34 -9.83 11.65
C THR A 31 -5.13 -8.73 10.62
N PHE A 32 -3.87 -8.34 10.39
CA PHE A 32 -3.52 -7.35 9.39
C PHE A 32 -3.83 -7.82 7.97
N ILE A 33 -3.43 -9.02 7.56
CA ILE A 33 -3.71 -9.57 6.23
C ILE A 33 -5.21 -9.62 5.96
N ARG A 34 -6.02 -9.97 6.96
CA ARG A 34 -7.49 -9.92 6.82
C ARG A 34 -7.98 -8.49 6.55
N LEU A 35 -7.48 -7.50 7.28
CA LEU A 35 -7.82 -6.10 7.04
C LEU A 35 -7.34 -5.61 5.67
N GLU A 36 -6.14 -5.99 5.25
CA GLU A 36 -5.58 -5.65 3.95
C GLU A 36 -6.44 -6.19 2.79
N ILE A 37 -6.88 -7.45 2.88
CA ILE A 37 -7.75 -8.06 1.88
C ILE A 37 -9.11 -7.36 1.82
N PHE A 38 -9.71 -7.04 2.97
CA PHE A 38 -11.05 -6.42 3.00
C PHE A 38 -11.05 -4.93 2.65
N PHE A 39 -9.99 -4.19 2.98
CA PHE A 39 -9.95 -2.73 2.81
C PHE A 39 -8.95 -2.26 1.75
N GLN A 40 -7.71 -2.75 1.76
CA GLN A 40 -6.68 -2.28 0.85
C GLN A 40 -6.86 -2.80 -0.57
N VAL A 41 -7.30 -4.05 -0.77
CA VAL A 41 -7.51 -4.60 -2.13
C VAL A 41 -8.60 -3.84 -2.91
N PRO A 42 -9.79 -3.53 -2.35
CA PRO A 42 -10.76 -2.69 -3.03
C PRO A 42 -10.22 -1.29 -3.35
N VAL A 43 -9.51 -0.66 -2.39
CA VAL A 43 -8.92 0.67 -2.57
C VAL A 43 -7.84 0.67 -3.66
N PHE A 44 -7.03 -0.39 -3.75
CA PHE A 44 -6.01 -0.55 -4.79
C PHE A 44 -6.63 -0.58 -6.20
N PHE A 45 -7.69 -1.37 -6.40
CA PHE A 45 -8.39 -1.41 -7.68
C PHE A 45 -9.10 -0.09 -8.02
N LEU A 46 -9.67 0.58 -7.02
CA LEU A 46 -10.24 1.92 -7.20
C LEU A 46 -9.15 2.94 -7.57
N GLY A 47 -7.98 2.85 -6.95
CA GLY A 47 -6.80 3.68 -7.24
C GLY A 47 -6.32 3.52 -8.68
N ILE A 48 -6.11 2.28 -9.15
CA ILE A 48 -5.68 2.00 -10.53
C ILE A 48 -6.73 2.49 -11.54
N ARG A 49 -8.01 2.21 -11.32
CA ARG A 49 -9.09 2.68 -12.20
C ARG A 49 -9.17 4.21 -12.21
N GLY A 50 -8.88 4.85 -11.08
CA GLY A 50 -8.78 6.29 -10.92
C GLY A 50 -7.61 6.90 -11.70
N LEU A 51 -6.42 6.33 -11.57
CA LEU A 51 -5.20 6.72 -12.30
C LEU A 51 -5.37 6.58 -13.82
N ALA A 52 -5.88 5.44 -14.28
CA ALA A 52 -6.10 5.16 -15.70
C ALA A 52 -7.07 6.18 -16.34
N LYS A 53 -8.15 6.55 -15.64
CA LYS A 53 -9.14 7.53 -16.14
C LYS A 53 -8.72 8.98 -15.95
N GLY A 54 -7.89 9.28 -14.95
CA GLY A 54 -7.33 10.62 -14.72
C GLY A 54 -6.34 11.02 -15.81
N GLN A 55 -5.54 10.07 -16.30
CA GLN A 55 -4.62 10.27 -17.42
C GLN A 55 -5.38 10.56 -18.72
N GLN A 56 -6.44 9.80 -19.01
CA GLN A 56 -7.29 9.92 -20.20
C GLN A 56 -8.06 11.26 -20.29
N ARG A 57 -8.27 11.95 -19.15
CA ARG A 57 -9.08 13.19 -19.09
C ARG A 57 -8.28 14.47 -19.18
N ARG A 58 -6.94 14.41 -19.24
CA ARG A 58 -6.12 15.55 -19.68
C ARG A 58 -6.28 15.84 -21.18
N ASP A 59 -7.00 15.00 -21.92
CA ASP A 59 -7.16 15.06 -23.38
C ASP A 59 -8.62 15.17 -23.86
N LEU A 60 -9.62 15.16 -22.96
CA LEU A 60 -11.03 15.14 -23.38
C LEU A 60 -11.80 16.40 -22.94
N SER A 61 -12.24 17.16 -23.95
CA SER A 61 -12.97 18.44 -23.91
C SER A 61 -14.23 18.43 -23.01
N PRO A 62 -14.64 19.58 -22.45
CA PRO A 62 -15.48 19.65 -21.24
C PRO A 62 -16.99 19.48 -21.45
N HIS A 63 -17.49 19.12 -22.63
CA HIS A 63 -18.90 19.34 -22.96
C HIS A 63 -19.92 18.26 -22.57
N ILE A 64 -19.53 17.06 -22.13
CA ILE A 64 -20.53 16.02 -21.85
C ILE A 64 -20.10 15.14 -20.69
N ARG A 65 -20.72 15.32 -19.51
CA ARG A 65 -20.72 14.28 -18.46
C ARG A 65 -21.97 14.33 -17.58
N ILE A 66 -22.92 13.47 -17.92
CA ILE A 66 -23.90 12.92 -16.99
C ILE A 66 -23.63 11.41 -16.94
N ALA A 67 -23.80 10.82 -15.77
CA ALA A 67 -23.80 9.39 -15.46
C ALA A 67 -22.54 8.80 -14.78
N HIS A 68 -22.90 7.99 -13.78
CA HIS A 68 -22.14 7.17 -12.84
C HIS A 68 -21.62 7.85 -11.57
N PHE A 69 -22.30 7.45 -10.48
CA PHE A 69 -22.07 7.54 -9.04
C PHE A 69 -20.63 7.16 -8.59
N VAL A 70 -19.63 7.77 -9.18
CA VAL A 70 -18.26 7.80 -8.68
C VAL A 70 -17.90 9.27 -8.64
N PRO A 71 -17.63 9.87 -7.46
CA PRO A 71 -17.35 11.30 -7.36
C PRO A 71 -16.25 11.67 -8.34
N THR A 72 -16.63 12.40 -9.36
CA THR A 72 -15.80 12.85 -10.48
C THR A 72 -14.94 14.03 -10.07
N ASP A 73 -14.20 13.90 -8.98
CA ASP A 73 -13.10 14.78 -8.65
C ASP A 73 -11.85 13.91 -8.49
N SER A 74 -11.03 13.90 -9.54
CA SER A 74 -9.81 13.11 -9.69
C SER A 74 -8.76 13.33 -8.57
N ARG A 75 -9.05 14.18 -7.58
CA ARG A 75 -8.22 14.54 -6.44
C ARG A 75 -8.47 13.64 -5.22
N ALA A 76 -9.68 13.10 -5.05
CA ALA A 76 -10.00 12.16 -3.96
C ALA A 76 -9.18 10.86 -4.07
N ILE A 77 -8.77 10.50 -5.28
CA ILE A 77 -7.88 9.36 -5.56
C ILE A 77 -6.52 9.54 -4.87
N TYR A 78 -5.99 10.77 -4.76
CA TYR A 78 -4.72 11.01 -4.06
C TYR A 78 -4.82 10.69 -2.59
N VAL A 79 -5.96 10.99 -1.95
CA VAL A 79 -6.22 10.65 -0.54
C VAL A 79 -6.30 9.13 -0.37
N LEU A 80 -7.03 8.44 -1.26
CA LEU A 80 -7.16 6.98 -1.21
C LEU A 80 -5.82 6.27 -1.44
N LEU A 81 -5.04 6.70 -2.43
CA LEU A 81 -3.70 6.18 -2.70
C LEU A 81 -2.74 6.50 -1.57
N LEU A 82 -2.83 7.68 -0.95
CA LEU A 82 -2.02 8.06 0.19
C LEU A 82 -2.28 7.17 1.41
N ILE A 83 -3.54 6.91 1.73
CA ILE A 83 -3.94 6.02 2.84
C ILE A 83 -3.45 4.59 2.57
N TYR A 84 -3.65 4.08 1.35
CA TYR A 84 -3.16 2.77 0.97
C TYR A 84 -1.63 2.68 1.12
N ALA A 85 -0.90 3.65 0.57
CA ALA A 85 0.56 3.68 0.57
C ALA A 85 1.12 3.76 1.99
N SER A 86 0.57 4.64 2.83
CA SER A 86 1.03 4.80 4.20
C SER A 86 0.76 3.57 5.05
N SER A 87 -0.41 2.94 4.87
CA SER A 87 -0.77 1.68 5.53
C SER A 87 0.17 0.54 5.13
N ALA A 88 0.46 0.42 3.82
CA ALA A 88 1.40 -0.60 3.32
C ALA A 88 2.81 -0.37 3.88
N THR A 89 3.33 0.86 3.84
CA THR A 89 4.65 1.21 4.39
C THR A 89 4.76 0.90 5.88
N THR A 90 3.76 1.29 6.68
CA THR A 90 3.75 1.09 8.14
C THR A 90 3.66 -0.38 8.54
N THR A 91 3.20 -1.26 7.64
CA THR A 91 3.10 -2.70 7.91
C THR A 91 4.29 -3.48 7.39
N ILE A 92 4.86 -3.09 6.25
CA ILE A 92 6.07 -3.74 5.75
C ILE A 92 7.26 -3.48 6.70
N PHE A 93 7.28 -2.35 7.41
CA PHE A 93 8.34 -2.03 8.38
C PHE A 93 8.49 -3.08 9.51
N PRO A 94 7.46 -3.40 10.32
CA PRO A 94 7.56 -4.45 11.33
C PRO A 94 7.79 -5.84 10.72
N LEU A 95 7.35 -6.06 9.48
CA LEU A 95 7.59 -7.32 8.75
C LEU A 95 9.08 -7.48 8.38
N LEU A 96 9.74 -6.40 7.95
CA LEU A 96 11.18 -6.37 7.71
C LEU A 96 11.98 -6.58 9.01
N GLU A 97 11.52 -6.00 10.11
CA GLU A 97 12.13 -6.21 11.43
C GLU A 97 12.02 -7.68 11.88
N GLU A 98 10.87 -8.32 11.69
CA GLU A 98 10.69 -9.74 12.00
C GLU A 98 11.59 -10.63 11.12
N ILE A 99 11.70 -10.34 9.82
CA ILE A 99 12.63 -11.05 8.91
C ILE A 99 14.07 -10.86 9.37
N TYR A 100 14.45 -9.64 9.74
CA TYR A 100 15.80 -9.33 10.21
C TYR A 100 16.15 -10.03 11.53
N ASN A 101 15.19 -10.16 12.44
CA ASN A 101 15.37 -10.84 13.72
C ASN A 101 15.08 -12.35 13.67
N ALA A 102 14.67 -12.89 12.52
CA ALA A 102 14.37 -14.31 12.36
C ALA A 102 15.61 -15.19 12.64
N PRO A 103 15.47 -16.25 13.47
CA PRO A 103 16.56 -17.17 13.78
C PRO A 103 17.07 -17.92 12.55
N LEU A 104 18.40 -18.05 12.42
CA LEU A 104 19.06 -18.78 11.34
C LEU A 104 18.79 -20.29 11.35
N ALA A 105 18.26 -20.82 12.45
CA ALA A 105 17.83 -22.22 12.56
C ALA A 105 16.61 -22.54 11.66
N THR A 106 15.87 -21.51 11.25
CA THR A 106 14.62 -21.61 10.48
C THR A 106 14.76 -21.13 9.03
N VAL A 107 15.69 -20.19 8.76
CA VAL A 107 15.88 -19.58 7.44
C VAL A 107 17.37 -19.43 7.15
N THR A 108 17.82 -19.92 5.99
CA THR A 108 19.22 -19.79 5.57
C THR A 108 19.54 -18.33 5.25
N LEU A 109 20.80 -17.90 5.46
CA LEU A 109 21.22 -16.51 5.22
C LEU A 109 20.88 -16.01 3.80
N SER A 110 21.01 -16.87 2.78
CA SER A 110 20.69 -16.55 1.39
C SER A 110 19.18 -16.31 1.18
N GLN A 111 18.34 -17.14 1.78
CA GLN A 111 16.87 -16.99 1.74
C GLN A 111 16.44 -15.72 2.46
N LYS A 112 17.04 -15.45 3.62
CA LYS A 112 16.80 -14.22 4.40
C LYS A 112 17.16 -12.97 3.61
N GLN A 113 18.29 -12.96 2.92
CA GLN A 113 18.69 -11.85 2.05
C GLN A 113 17.73 -11.67 0.86
N GLY A 114 17.31 -12.75 0.20
CA GLY A 114 16.30 -12.67 -0.87
C GLY A 114 14.96 -12.11 -0.38
N LEU A 115 14.56 -12.49 0.83
CA LEU A 115 13.35 -11.98 1.47
C LEU A 115 13.49 -10.49 1.83
N LEU A 116 14.58 -10.09 2.47
CA LEU A 116 14.86 -8.68 2.76
C LEU A 116 14.91 -7.82 1.49
N ALA A 117 15.49 -8.32 0.41
CA ALA A 117 15.57 -7.59 -0.86
C ALA A 117 14.18 -7.40 -1.50
N SER A 118 13.37 -8.45 -1.56
CA SER A 118 12.03 -8.39 -2.14
C SER A 118 11.10 -7.49 -1.31
N TYR A 119 10.97 -7.73 -0.01
CA TYR A 119 10.13 -6.93 0.89
C TYR A 119 10.66 -5.49 1.06
N GLY A 120 11.99 -5.29 1.03
CA GLY A 120 12.61 -3.96 1.04
C GLY A 120 12.27 -3.13 -0.19
N SER A 121 12.20 -3.77 -1.37
CA SER A 121 11.76 -3.10 -2.59
C SER A 121 10.28 -2.66 -2.51
N PHE A 122 9.40 -3.50 -1.97
CA PHE A 122 8.00 -3.15 -1.74
C PHE A 122 7.83 -2.00 -0.75
N PHE A 123 8.61 -2.00 0.33
CA PHE A 123 8.65 -0.89 1.29
C PHE A 123 9.03 0.42 0.59
N ALA A 124 10.11 0.41 -0.19
CA ALA A 124 10.59 1.60 -0.88
C ALA A 124 9.54 2.17 -1.84
N VAL A 125 8.91 1.32 -2.65
CA VAL A 125 7.84 1.73 -3.57
C VAL A 125 6.69 2.38 -2.82
N CYS A 126 6.19 1.76 -1.74
CA CYS A 126 5.07 2.31 -0.97
C CYS A 126 5.45 3.61 -0.26
N PHE A 127 6.69 3.70 0.24
CA PHE A 127 7.19 4.90 0.91
C PHE A 127 7.27 6.10 -0.06
N PHE A 128 7.89 5.91 -1.22
CA PHE A 128 7.95 6.96 -2.23
C PHE A 128 6.56 7.34 -2.76
N MET A 129 5.66 6.37 -2.93
CA MET A 129 4.28 6.64 -3.31
C MET A 129 3.56 7.47 -2.26
N THR A 130 3.80 7.22 -0.97
CA THR A 130 3.25 8.00 0.15
C THR A 130 3.70 9.46 0.05
N VAL A 131 5.00 9.69 -0.15
CA VAL A 131 5.56 11.05 -0.24
C VAL A 131 5.03 11.79 -1.48
N ASP A 132 5.00 11.15 -2.65
CA ASP A 132 4.49 11.77 -3.88
C ASP A 132 3.00 12.15 -3.75
N MET A 133 2.15 11.26 -3.21
CA MET A 133 0.73 11.55 -3.01
C MET A 133 0.50 12.63 -1.95
N ALA A 134 1.28 12.66 -0.87
CA ALA A 134 1.18 13.68 0.16
C ALA A 134 1.51 15.07 -0.41
N GLN A 135 2.58 15.18 -1.21
CA GLN A 135 2.98 16.44 -1.81
C GLN A 135 1.92 16.97 -2.78
N ARG A 136 1.35 16.10 -3.61
CA ARG A 136 0.25 16.45 -4.52
C ARG A 136 -0.97 16.95 -3.75
N LEU A 137 -1.32 16.29 -2.65
CA LEU A 137 -2.46 16.69 -1.81
C LEU A 137 -2.23 18.06 -1.18
N ILE A 138 -1.04 18.33 -0.65
CA ILE A 138 -0.69 19.64 -0.06
C ILE A 138 -0.82 20.75 -1.10
N ASN A 139 -0.32 20.54 -2.32
CA ASN A 139 -0.40 21.53 -3.38
C ASN A 139 -1.85 21.84 -3.75
N LEU A 140 -2.71 20.82 -3.83
CA LEU A 140 -4.14 21.03 -4.09
C LEU A 140 -4.84 21.84 -2.99
N VAL A 141 -4.50 21.60 -1.73
CA VAL A 141 -5.07 22.34 -0.60
C VAL A 141 -4.63 23.81 -0.65
N LYS A 142 -3.34 24.07 -0.95
CA LYS A 142 -2.82 25.42 -1.14
C LYS A 142 -3.54 26.16 -2.28
N ASP A 143 -3.74 25.49 -3.41
CA ASP A 143 -4.46 26.06 -4.55
C ASP A 143 -5.91 26.41 -4.18
N ALA A 144 -6.60 25.53 -3.46
CA ALA A 144 -7.96 25.77 -2.99
C ALA A 144 -8.05 26.96 -2.02
N GLN A 145 -7.09 27.08 -1.09
CA GLN A 145 -7.01 28.22 -0.17
C GLN A 145 -6.77 29.54 -0.91
N ASN A 146 -5.89 29.55 -1.91
CA ASN A 146 -5.60 30.74 -2.71
C ASN A 146 -6.84 31.24 -3.47
N VAL A 147 -7.63 30.32 -4.03
CA VAL A 147 -8.91 30.67 -4.70
C VAL A 147 -9.91 31.23 -3.69
N GLN A 148 -10.06 30.58 -2.52
CA GLN A 148 -10.96 31.05 -1.48
C GLN A 148 -10.60 32.46 -0.97
N ASN A 149 -9.31 32.75 -0.82
CA ASN A 149 -8.84 34.06 -0.38
C ASN A 149 -9.13 35.16 -1.42
N LYS A 150 -8.98 34.86 -2.71
CA LYS A 150 -9.33 35.79 -3.79
C LYS A 150 -10.81 36.15 -3.80
N ILE A 151 -11.69 35.15 -3.57
CA ILE A 151 -13.14 35.36 -3.50
C ILE A 151 -13.50 36.24 -2.30
N LYS A 152 -12.86 36.06 -1.15
CA LYS A 152 -13.11 36.86 0.05
C LYS A 152 -12.58 38.30 -0.03
N SER A 153 -11.65 38.57 -0.95
CA SER A 153 -11.07 39.91 -1.16
C SER A 153 -11.80 40.75 -2.22
N GLN A 154 -12.79 40.17 -2.92
CA GLN A 154 -13.70 40.87 -3.84
C GLN A 154 -15.00 41.21 -3.13
#